data_AF-A0AAN6KHT9-F1
#
_entry.id   AF-A0AAN6KHT9-F1
#
_cell.length_a   1.000
_cell.length_b   1.000
_cell.length_c   1.000
_cell.angle_alpha   90.00
_cell.angle_beta   90.00
_cell.angle_gamma   90.00
#
_symmetry.space_group_name_H-M   'P 1'
#
loop_
_entity.id
_entity.type
_entity.pdbx_description
1 polymer ?
#
loop_
_entity_poly.entity_id
_entity_poly.type
_entity_poly.pdbx_seq_one_letter_code
_entity_poly.pdbx_strand_id
1 'polypeptide(L)'
;MPSKVYYTKVEDDIILKGRREKRPTKAIAGELGRTCVSVRDRSSRLDLKGALPIVRKPHFSTEDWDKVAAMRAAGETFRAIAHALQVSLGTVLSQRQLMSTKPETKPDRTVTSAGILEMISPRNDQKLKLTQIAIRTGKSIRAVEYALRSPLNPERKPLKTPPRAYTQAEDEEIIRLREQDGLTYAQIATQMQERSTNGVQGRYYRYLQDRGPIRTKDKSWRYTKDEAEQLIRLRKEGHLSFAQIAELFPGRNALSLSSKLSKLMKGRK
;
A
#
# COMPACT_ATOMS: atom_id res chain seq x y z
N MET A 1 5.35 -10.07 18.46
CA MET A 1 5.64 -9.71 17.05
C MET A 1 7.05 -10.19 16.73
N PRO A 2 7.25 -11.20 15.88
CA PRO A 2 8.60 -11.64 15.52
C PRO A 2 9.33 -10.48 14.82
N SER A 3 10.52 -10.14 15.30
CA SER A 3 11.34 -9.06 14.73
C SER A 3 11.65 -9.40 13.27
N LYS A 4 11.69 -8.38 12.39
CA LYS A 4 12.20 -8.57 11.03
C LYS A 4 13.69 -8.88 11.12
N VAL A 5 14.05 -10.16 11.14
CA VAL A 5 15.45 -10.59 11.13
C VAL A 5 16.02 -10.32 9.75
N TYR A 6 16.82 -9.26 9.62
CA TYR A 6 17.52 -8.91 8.39
C TYR A 6 18.59 -9.95 8.04
N TYR A 7 18.97 -10.02 6.76
CA TYR A 7 20.12 -10.82 6.30
C TYR A 7 21.42 -10.10 6.65
N THR A 8 22.35 -10.81 7.26
CA THR A 8 23.72 -10.38 7.51
C THR A 8 24.60 -10.58 6.28
N LYS A 9 25.78 -9.94 6.26
CA LYS A 9 26.75 -10.11 5.17
C LYS A 9 27.24 -11.57 5.05
N VAL A 10 27.43 -12.24 6.19
CA VAL A 10 27.83 -13.66 6.24
C VAL A 10 26.76 -14.55 5.58
N GLU A 11 25.47 -14.31 5.89
CA GLU A 11 24.38 -15.03 5.24
C GLU A 11 24.35 -14.77 3.72
N ASP A 12 24.63 -13.54 3.28
CA ASP A 12 24.72 -13.21 1.85
C ASP A 12 25.86 -13.97 1.15
N ASP A 13 27.02 -14.07 1.79
CA ASP A 13 28.19 -14.80 1.27
C ASP A 13 27.91 -16.30 1.14
N ILE A 14 27.20 -16.89 2.12
CA ILE A 14 26.74 -18.29 2.07
C ILE A 14 25.79 -18.51 0.89
N ILE A 15 24.84 -17.58 0.68
CA ILE A 15 23.91 -17.66 -0.46
C ILE A 15 24.68 -17.60 -1.78
N LEU A 16 25.60 -16.65 -1.94
CA LEU A 16 26.38 -16.48 -3.17
C LEU A 16 27.30 -17.67 -3.44
N LYS A 17 27.95 -18.23 -2.41
CA LYS A 17 28.77 -19.43 -2.51
C LYS A 17 27.92 -20.63 -2.93
N GLY A 18 26.81 -20.88 -2.23
CA GLY A 18 25.92 -21.99 -2.54
C GLY A 18 25.32 -21.91 -3.95
N ARG A 19 25.07 -20.71 -4.46
CA ARG A 19 24.63 -20.52 -5.85
C ARG A 19 25.72 -20.82 -6.88
N ARG A 20 26.96 -20.39 -6.64
CA ARG A 20 28.12 -20.72 -7.51
C ARG A 20 28.35 -22.23 -7.60
N GLU A 21 28.16 -22.93 -6.48
CA GLU A 21 28.25 -24.38 -6.38
C GLU A 21 26.97 -25.12 -6.87
N LYS A 22 25.99 -24.39 -7.43
CA LYS A 22 24.70 -24.93 -7.90
C LYS A 22 23.94 -25.73 -6.82
N ARG A 23 24.15 -25.44 -5.54
CA ARG A 23 23.44 -26.09 -4.43
C ARG A 23 21.93 -25.78 -4.49
N PRO A 24 21.06 -26.75 -4.18
CA PRO A 24 19.62 -26.52 -4.15
C PRO A 24 19.26 -25.50 -3.05
N THR A 25 18.33 -24.59 -3.35
CA THR A 25 17.92 -23.52 -2.41
C THR A 25 17.47 -24.06 -1.05
N LYS A 26 16.91 -25.28 -1.02
CA LYS A 26 16.51 -25.96 0.21
C LYS A 26 17.69 -26.23 1.15
N ALA A 27 18.84 -26.64 0.61
CA ALA A 27 20.04 -26.90 1.41
C ALA A 27 20.60 -25.60 2.00
N ILE A 28 20.66 -24.53 1.19
CA ILE A 28 21.09 -23.19 1.64
C ILE A 28 20.15 -22.66 2.73
N ALA A 29 18.84 -22.85 2.56
CA ALA A 29 17.84 -22.43 3.54
C ALA A 29 17.97 -23.18 4.88
N GLY A 30 18.26 -24.48 4.83
CA GLY A 30 18.55 -25.29 6.03
C GLY A 30 19.77 -24.79 6.79
N GLU A 31 20.86 -24.50 6.08
CA GLU A 31 22.11 -23.97 6.66
C GLU A 31 21.91 -22.63 7.36
N LEU A 32 21.06 -21.76 6.81
CA LEU A 32 20.81 -20.42 7.35
C LEU A 32 19.69 -20.38 8.41
N GLY A 33 18.98 -21.49 8.64
CA GLY A 33 17.77 -21.48 9.47
C GLY A 33 16.67 -20.56 8.92
N ARG A 34 16.61 -20.38 7.59
CA ARG A 34 15.66 -19.49 6.90
C ARG A 34 14.68 -20.28 6.05
N THR A 35 13.60 -19.63 5.62
CA THR A 35 12.67 -20.24 4.67
C THR A 35 13.23 -20.24 3.25
N CYS A 36 12.90 -21.25 2.45
CA CYS A 36 13.30 -21.34 1.04
C CYS A 36 12.88 -20.11 0.22
N VAL A 37 11.71 -19.54 0.51
CA VAL A 37 11.20 -18.33 -0.16
C VAL A 37 12.09 -17.13 0.17
N SER A 38 12.43 -16.95 1.44
CA SER A 38 13.29 -15.85 1.88
C SER A 38 14.68 -15.92 1.23
N VAL A 39 15.29 -17.11 1.18
CA VAL A 39 16.60 -17.31 0.56
C VAL A 39 16.55 -17.12 -0.96
N ARG A 40 15.48 -17.58 -1.63
CA ARG A 40 15.27 -17.37 -3.07
C ARG A 40 15.15 -15.88 -3.42
N ASP A 41 14.37 -15.14 -2.65
CA ASP A 41 14.19 -13.70 -2.82
C ASP A 41 15.50 -12.94 -2.57
N ARG A 42 16.25 -13.34 -1.52
CA ARG A 42 17.54 -12.73 -1.19
C ARG A 42 18.58 -13.03 -2.28
N SER A 43 18.73 -14.29 -2.69
CA SER A 43 19.60 -14.70 -3.79
C SER A 43 19.31 -13.92 -5.06
N SER A 44 18.04 -13.77 -5.44
CA SER A 44 17.67 -13.02 -6.65
C SER A 44 18.13 -11.56 -6.60
N ARG A 45 18.20 -10.95 -5.40
CA ARG A 45 18.72 -9.59 -5.21
C ARG A 45 20.24 -9.53 -5.18
N LEU A 46 20.91 -10.58 -4.70
CA LEU A 46 22.37 -10.69 -4.66
C LEU A 46 22.97 -11.00 -6.03
N ASP A 47 22.36 -11.91 -6.81
CA ASP A 47 22.78 -12.26 -8.17
C ASP A 47 22.74 -11.04 -9.10
N LEU A 48 21.78 -10.12 -8.88
CA LEU A 48 21.72 -8.86 -9.61
C LEU A 48 22.84 -7.89 -9.20
N LYS A 49 23.35 -7.98 -7.96
CA LYS A 49 24.40 -7.10 -7.42
C LYS A 49 25.80 -7.52 -7.86
N GLY A 50 26.01 -8.80 -8.15
CA GLY A 50 27.31 -9.36 -8.55
C GLY A 50 27.59 -9.28 -10.06
N ALA A 51 26.57 -9.10 -10.90
CA ALA A 51 26.75 -9.14 -12.35
C ALA A 51 27.22 -7.80 -12.95
N LEU A 52 26.71 -6.66 -12.49
CA LEU A 52 27.08 -5.31 -12.95
C LEU A 52 26.69 -4.28 -11.86
N PRO A 53 27.30 -3.07 -11.82
CA PRO A 53 26.83 -2.01 -10.93
C PRO A 53 25.37 -1.67 -11.27
N ILE A 54 24.42 -2.18 -10.47
CA ILE A 54 23.00 -1.90 -10.68
C ILE A 54 22.80 -0.39 -10.57
N VAL A 55 22.56 0.27 -11.69
CA VAL A 55 22.16 1.67 -11.69
C VAL A 55 20.75 1.71 -11.13
N ARG A 56 20.56 2.40 -10.01
CA ARG A 56 19.22 2.72 -9.53
C ARG A 56 18.61 3.70 -10.53
N LYS A 57 17.87 3.19 -11.51
CA LYS A 57 17.00 3.97 -12.36
C LYS A 57 15.62 4.04 -11.71
N PRO A 58 15.29 5.12 -10.97
CA PRO A 58 13.96 5.25 -10.39
C PRO A 58 12.90 5.27 -11.50
N HIS A 59 13.22 5.83 -12.66
CA HIS A 59 12.34 5.97 -13.82
C HIS A 59 13.10 5.51 -15.07
N PHE A 60 12.43 4.83 -15.99
CA PHE A 60 12.98 4.45 -17.29
C PHE A 60 12.82 5.63 -18.24
N SER A 61 13.88 5.97 -18.99
CA SER A 61 13.80 6.92 -20.10
C SER A 61 12.97 6.35 -21.26
N THR A 62 12.61 7.18 -22.23
CA THR A 62 11.95 6.72 -23.47
C THR A 62 12.77 5.63 -24.16
N GLU A 63 14.09 5.81 -24.25
CA GLU A 63 15.00 4.82 -24.85
C GLU A 63 15.05 3.50 -24.06
N ASP A 64 15.02 3.56 -22.72
CA ASP A 64 14.91 2.35 -21.89
C ASP A 64 13.61 1.59 -22.21
N TRP A 65 12.51 2.32 -22.49
CA TRP A 65 11.23 1.72 -22.86
C TRP A 65 11.24 1.09 -24.24
N ASP A 66 11.84 1.75 -25.24
CA ASP A 66 11.96 1.20 -26.59
C ASP A 66 12.76 -0.10 -26.57
N LYS A 67 13.82 -0.16 -25.76
CA LYS A 67 14.59 -1.39 -25.52
C LYS A 67 13.77 -2.48 -24.85
N VAL A 68 12.99 -2.18 -23.81
CA VAL A 68 12.09 -3.17 -23.19
C VAL A 68 11.10 -3.70 -24.22
N ALA A 69 10.48 -2.82 -25.01
CA ALA A 69 9.47 -3.20 -26.01
C ALA A 69 10.07 -4.10 -27.11
N ALA A 70 11.21 -3.72 -27.66
CA ALA A 70 11.91 -4.49 -28.69
C ALA A 70 12.33 -5.88 -28.18
N MET A 71 12.95 -5.96 -26.99
CA MET A 71 13.34 -7.24 -26.41
C MET A 71 12.13 -8.12 -26.10
N ARG A 72 11.02 -7.55 -25.65
CA ARG A 72 9.78 -8.31 -25.42
C ARG A 72 9.15 -8.82 -26.72
N ALA A 73 9.21 -8.05 -27.80
CA ALA A 73 8.76 -8.49 -29.12
C ALA A 73 9.62 -9.64 -29.65
N ALA A 74 10.92 -9.64 -29.34
CA ALA A 74 11.85 -10.73 -29.64
C ALA A 74 11.68 -11.97 -28.72
N GLY A 75 10.72 -11.97 -27.80
CA GLY A 75 10.46 -13.10 -26.90
C GLY A 75 11.37 -13.18 -25.67
N GLU A 76 12.21 -12.17 -25.43
CA GLU A 76 13.18 -12.18 -24.33
C GLU A 76 12.52 -12.19 -22.96
N THR A 77 13.18 -12.86 -22.02
CA THR A 77 12.73 -12.92 -20.63
C THR A 77 12.99 -11.60 -19.90
N PHE A 78 12.17 -11.27 -18.90
CA PHE A 78 12.41 -10.07 -18.07
C PHE A 78 13.76 -10.08 -17.34
N ARG A 79 14.36 -11.26 -17.14
CA ARG A 79 15.71 -11.38 -16.60
C ARG A 79 16.74 -10.92 -17.63
N ALA A 80 16.64 -11.35 -18.89
CA ALA A 80 17.50 -10.89 -19.97
C ALA A 80 17.40 -9.36 -20.16
N ILE A 81 16.17 -8.83 -20.10
CA ILE A 81 15.91 -7.37 -20.16
C ILE A 81 16.57 -6.63 -18.99
N ALA A 82 16.45 -7.17 -17.77
CA ALA A 82 17.08 -6.59 -16.59
C ALA A 82 18.61 -6.53 -16.73
N HIS A 83 19.22 -7.58 -17.29
CA HIS A 83 20.66 -7.60 -17.59
C HIS A 83 21.04 -6.56 -18.66
N ALA A 84 20.31 -6.51 -19.78
CA ALA A 84 20.58 -5.56 -20.86
C ALA A 84 20.49 -4.10 -20.42
N LEU A 85 19.54 -3.79 -19.52
CA LEU A 85 19.35 -2.44 -18.98
C LEU A 85 20.18 -2.15 -17.72
N GLN A 86 20.93 -3.14 -17.22
CA GLN A 86 21.72 -3.04 -15.98
C GLN A 86 20.90 -2.58 -14.77
N VAL A 87 19.65 -3.03 -14.69
CA VAL A 87 18.71 -2.70 -13.61
C VAL A 87 18.25 -3.97 -12.90
N SER A 88 17.66 -3.81 -11.71
CA SER A 88 17.13 -4.97 -10.99
C SER A 88 15.89 -5.54 -11.69
N LEU A 89 15.70 -6.87 -11.63
CA LEU A 89 14.47 -7.52 -12.10
C LEU A 89 13.22 -6.92 -11.43
N GLY A 90 13.32 -6.59 -10.14
CA GLY A 90 12.24 -5.90 -9.42
C GLY A 90 11.87 -4.57 -10.05
N THR A 91 12.86 -3.79 -10.51
CA THR A 91 12.64 -2.53 -11.22
C THR A 91 11.88 -2.76 -12.52
N VAL A 92 12.29 -3.72 -13.35
CA VAL A 92 11.61 -4.06 -14.61
C VAL A 92 10.15 -4.48 -14.35
N LEU A 93 9.91 -5.31 -13.32
CA LEU A 93 8.56 -5.78 -12.97
C LEU A 93 7.67 -4.68 -12.39
N SER A 94 8.19 -3.83 -11.51
CA SER A 94 7.46 -2.67 -10.98
C SER A 94 7.12 -1.67 -12.09
N GLN A 95 8.05 -1.45 -13.02
CA GLN A 95 7.86 -0.55 -14.15
C GLN A 95 6.86 -1.12 -15.17
N ARG A 96 6.81 -2.44 -15.39
CA ARG A 96 5.72 -3.09 -16.14
C ARG A 96 4.34 -2.81 -15.54
N GLN A 97 4.22 -2.87 -14.22
CA GLN A 97 2.96 -2.56 -13.53
C GLN A 97 2.56 -1.08 -13.72
N LEU A 98 3.53 -0.19 -13.95
CA LEU A 98 3.28 1.20 -14.31
C LEU A 98 2.94 1.37 -15.80
N MET A 99 3.46 0.55 -16.70
CA MET A 99 3.12 0.55 -18.14
C MET A 99 1.70 0.13 -18.44
N SER A 100 1.14 -0.79 -17.65
CA SER A 100 -0.31 -1.08 -17.70
C SER A 100 -1.17 0.11 -17.21
N THR A 101 -0.55 1.20 -16.74
CA THR A 101 -1.21 2.40 -16.21
C THR A 101 -0.84 3.71 -16.95
N LYS A 102 0.05 3.70 -17.96
CA LYS A 102 0.39 4.88 -18.77
C LYS A 102 -0.82 5.37 -19.60
N PRO A 103 -0.93 6.68 -19.89
CA PRO A 103 -2.10 7.27 -20.55
C PRO A 103 -2.30 6.88 -22.01
N GLU A 104 -1.24 6.59 -22.77
CA GLU A 104 -1.34 6.11 -24.16
C GLU A 104 -1.94 4.69 -24.24
N THR A 105 -1.83 3.93 -23.15
CA THR A 105 -2.50 2.64 -22.94
C THR A 105 -3.69 2.77 -21.99
N LYS A 106 -4.15 3.97 -21.66
CA LYS A 106 -5.48 4.13 -21.04
C LYS A 106 -6.46 3.99 -22.17
N PRO A 107 -7.14 2.85 -22.31
CA PRO A 107 -8.26 2.82 -23.22
C PRO A 107 -9.21 3.92 -22.76
N ASP A 108 -9.78 4.61 -23.73
CA ASP A 108 -10.71 5.71 -23.55
C ASP A 108 -11.57 5.49 -22.30
N ARG A 109 -11.40 6.41 -21.34
CA ARG A 109 -12.11 6.41 -20.05
C ARG A 109 -13.53 6.94 -20.20
N THR A 110 -13.91 7.48 -21.36
CA THR A 110 -15.31 7.69 -21.69
C THR A 110 -15.93 6.32 -21.95
N VAL A 111 -16.39 5.73 -20.86
CA VAL A 111 -17.17 4.51 -20.90
C VAL A 111 -18.57 4.95 -21.32
N THR A 112 -18.79 5.02 -22.63
CA THR A 112 -20.12 5.24 -23.20
C THR A 112 -21.03 4.07 -22.85
N SER A 113 -22.33 4.30 -22.81
CA SER A 113 -23.32 3.24 -22.54
C SER A 113 -23.16 2.05 -23.51
N ALA A 114 -22.77 2.32 -24.77
CA ALA A 114 -22.42 1.30 -25.75
C ALA A 114 -21.20 0.46 -25.34
N GLY A 115 -20.10 1.11 -24.91
CA GLY A 115 -18.91 0.40 -24.43
C GLY A 115 -19.15 -0.40 -23.15
N ILE A 116 -20.11 0.00 -22.31
CA ILE A 116 -20.55 -0.81 -21.15
C ILE A 116 -21.22 -2.09 -21.62
N LEU A 117 -22.16 -1.99 -22.57
CA LEU A 117 -22.89 -3.15 -23.09
C LEU A 117 -21.95 -4.14 -23.80
N GLU A 118 -20.96 -3.65 -24.56
CA GLU A 118 -19.93 -4.49 -25.18
C GLU A 118 -19.12 -5.33 -24.18
N MET A 119 -18.97 -4.88 -22.94
CA MET A 119 -18.33 -5.64 -21.86
C MET A 119 -19.29 -6.57 -21.13
N ILE A 120 -20.59 -6.25 -21.09
CA ILE A 120 -21.63 -7.03 -20.40
C ILE A 120 -22.06 -8.24 -21.24
N SER A 121 -22.36 -8.06 -22.54
CA SER A 121 -22.90 -9.14 -23.40
C SER A 121 -22.01 -10.38 -23.41
N PRO A 122 -20.67 -10.29 -23.60
CA PRO A 122 -19.82 -11.48 -23.60
C PRO A 122 -19.77 -12.18 -22.23
N ARG A 123 -20.04 -11.45 -21.14
CA ARG A 123 -20.11 -12.03 -19.79
C ARG A 123 -21.43 -12.76 -19.57
N ASN A 124 -22.55 -12.17 -19.97
CA ASN A 124 -23.87 -12.72 -19.70
C ASN A 124 -24.19 -13.87 -20.65
N ASP A 125 -23.88 -13.71 -21.94
CA ASP A 125 -24.27 -14.65 -23.00
C ASP A 125 -23.28 -15.82 -23.13
N GLN A 126 -21.97 -15.52 -23.07
CA GLN A 126 -20.90 -16.50 -23.33
C GLN A 126 -20.15 -16.93 -22.06
N LYS A 127 -20.54 -16.41 -20.89
CA LYS A 127 -19.90 -16.64 -19.58
C LYS A 127 -18.37 -16.48 -19.58
N LEU A 128 -17.83 -15.62 -20.46
CA LEU A 128 -16.40 -15.38 -20.60
C LEU A 128 -15.76 -14.87 -19.31
N LYS A 129 -14.48 -15.20 -19.10
CA LYS A 129 -13.69 -14.71 -17.96
C LYS A 129 -13.37 -13.22 -18.15
N LEU A 130 -13.27 -12.47 -17.05
CA LEU A 130 -12.96 -11.03 -17.07
C LEU A 130 -11.71 -10.68 -17.88
N THR A 131 -10.69 -11.55 -17.83
CA THR A 131 -9.45 -11.40 -18.60
C THR A 131 -9.68 -11.51 -20.10
N GLN A 132 -10.55 -12.42 -20.54
CA GLN A 132 -10.89 -12.59 -21.96
C GLN A 132 -11.69 -11.40 -22.48
N ILE A 133 -12.62 -10.88 -21.67
CA ILE A 133 -13.41 -9.68 -22.01
C ILE A 133 -12.51 -8.45 -22.11
N ALA A 134 -11.58 -8.30 -21.17
CA ALA A 134 -10.60 -7.22 -21.17
C ALA A 134 -9.71 -7.24 -22.42
N ILE A 135 -9.21 -8.42 -22.81
CA ILE A 135 -8.42 -8.59 -24.04
C ILE A 135 -9.28 -8.25 -25.27
N ARG A 136 -10.50 -8.78 -25.34
CA ARG A 136 -11.41 -8.60 -26.48
C ARG A 136 -11.83 -7.14 -26.70
N THR A 137 -12.09 -6.41 -25.63
CA THR A 137 -12.54 -5.01 -25.69
C THR A 137 -11.40 -4.00 -25.63
N GLY A 138 -10.14 -4.46 -25.47
CA GLY A 138 -8.99 -3.59 -25.22
C GLY A 138 -9.11 -2.78 -23.92
N LYS A 139 -10.04 -3.16 -23.01
CA LYS A 139 -10.29 -2.46 -21.75
C LYS A 139 -9.52 -3.09 -20.59
N SER A 140 -9.27 -2.32 -19.54
CA SER A 140 -8.68 -2.88 -18.32
C SER A 140 -9.66 -3.83 -17.61
N ILE A 141 -9.14 -4.82 -16.88
CA ILE A 141 -9.96 -5.73 -16.06
C ILE A 141 -10.86 -4.94 -15.10
N ARG A 142 -10.36 -3.84 -14.52
CA ARG A 142 -11.16 -2.95 -13.66
C ARG A 142 -12.31 -2.30 -14.41
N ALA A 143 -12.13 -1.88 -15.65
CA ALA A 143 -13.21 -1.31 -16.45
C ALA A 143 -14.32 -2.35 -16.70
N VAL A 144 -13.94 -3.60 -16.98
CA VAL A 144 -14.89 -4.71 -17.09
C VAL A 144 -15.64 -4.94 -15.78
N GLU A 145 -14.95 -4.96 -14.63
CA GLU A 145 -15.60 -5.08 -13.32
C GLU A 145 -16.60 -3.95 -13.03
N TYR A 146 -16.26 -2.71 -13.41
CA TYR A 146 -17.17 -1.57 -13.29
C TYR A 146 -18.39 -1.73 -14.19
N ALA A 147 -18.20 -2.14 -15.46
CA ALA A 147 -19.29 -2.37 -16.40
C ALA A 147 -20.26 -3.44 -15.89
N LEU A 148 -19.77 -4.52 -15.28
CA LEU A 148 -20.63 -5.56 -14.71
C LEU A 148 -21.41 -5.13 -13.47
N ARG A 149 -20.99 -4.07 -12.78
CA ARG A 149 -21.74 -3.43 -11.68
C ARG A 149 -22.66 -2.31 -12.18
N SER A 150 -22.61 -1.97 -13.47
CA SER A 150 -23.42 -0.92 -14.07
C SER A 150 -24.91 -1.24 -13.97
N PRO A 151 -25.79 -0.23 -13.81
CA PRO A 151 -27.23 -0.42 -13.96
C PRO A 151 -27.68 -1.00 -15.29
N LEU A 152 -26.87 -0.87 -16.34
CA LEU A 152 -27.13 -1.44 -17.65
C LEU A 152 -26.95 -2.97 -17.69
N ASN A 153 -26.36 -3.58 -16.66
CA ASN A 153 -26.23 -5.04 -16.58
C ASN A 153 -27.47 -5.67 -15.92
N PRO A 154 -28.27 -6.47 -16.64
CA PRO A 154 -29.43 -7.15 -16.07
C PRO A 154 -29.04 -8.21 -15.03
N GLU A 155 -27.88 -8.86 -15.17
CA GLU A 155 -27.36 -9.84 -14.20
C GLU A 155 -26.52 -9.17 -13.08
N ARG A 156 -26.62 -7.84 -12.89
CA ARG A 156 -25.82 -7.17 -11.86
C ARG A 156 -26.15 -7.74 -10.48
N LYS A 157 -25.11 -8.01 -9.69
CA LYS A 157 -25.31 -8.32 -8.27
C LYS A 157 -25.94 -7.09 -7.59
N PRO A 158 -26.97 -7.28 -6.75
CA PRO A 158 -27.51 -6.16 -5.98
C PRO A 158 -26.37 -5.50 -5.20
N LEU A 159 -26.37 -4.16 -5.20
CA LEU A 159 -25.47 -3.44 -4.31
C LEU A 159 -25.76 -3.91 -2.89
N LYS A 160 -24.71 -4.17 -2.10
CA LYS A 160 -24.88 -4.45 -0.68
C LYS A 160 -25.69 -3.29 -0.10
N THR A 161 -26.81 -3.59 0.54
CA THR A 161 -27.59 -2.59 1.26
C THR A 161 -26.65 -1.84 2.20
N PRO A 162 -26.77 -0.50 2.28
CA PRO A 162 -25.94 0.25 3.19
C PRO A 162 -26.13 -0.31 4.60
N PRO A 163 -25.04 -0.48 5.38
CA PRO A 163 -25.15 -1.02 6.72
C PRO A 163 -26.08 -0.15 7.57
N ARG A 164 -26.91 -0.79 8.42
CA ARG A 164 -27.81 -0.11 9.35
C ARG A 164 -27.04 0.94 10.15
N ALA A 165 -27.56 2.15 10.24
CA ALA A 165 -27.00 3.20 11.09
C ALA A 165 -26.99 2.76 12.56
N TYR A 166 -26.02 3.23 13.34
CA TYR A 166 -26.01 3.02 14.79
C TYR A 166 -26.98 4.00 15.45
N THR A 167 -27.77 3.52 16.39
CA THR A 167 -28.61 4.36 17.24
C THR A 167 -27.79 4.92 18.40
N GLN A 168 -28.29 5.98 19.04
CA GLN A 168 -27.66 6.53 20.23
C GLN A 168 -27.59 5.52 21.38
N ALA A 169 -28.66 4.73 21.59
CA ALA A 169 -28.67 3.67 22.60
C ALA A 169 -27.60 2.60 22.34
N GLU A 170 -27.37 2.24 21.07
CA GLU A 170 -26.27 1.34 20.72
C GLU A 170 -24.90 1.95 20.98
N ASP A 171 -24.73 3.24 20.77
CA ASP A 171 -23.49 3.95 21.04
C ASP A 171 -23.19 4.02 22.55
N GLU A 172 -24.19 4.36 23.36
CA GLU A 172 -24.12 4.35 24.83
C GLU A 172 -23.77 2.96 25.37
N GLU A 173 -24.39 1.92 24.80
CA GLU A 173 -24.11 0.53 25.16
C GLU A 173 -22.68 0.12 24.79
N ILE A 174 -22.18 0.51 23.61
CA ILE A 174 -20.79 0.25 23.23
C ILE A 174 -19.81 0.95 24.19
N ILE A 175 -20.08 2.20 24.59
CA ILE A 175 -19.24 2.94 25.53
C ILE A 175 -19.24 2.23 26.90
N ARG A 176 -20.43 1.91 27.42
CA ARG A 176 -20.60 1.21 28.69
C ARG A 176 -19.82 -0.11 28.73
N LEU A 177 -20.08 -0.99 27.78
CA LEU A 177 -19.46 -2.31 27.73
C LEU A 177 -17.94 -2.22 27.50
N ARG A 178 -17.46 -1.18 26.82
CA ARG A 178 -16.04 -1.03 26.50
C ARG A 178 -15.23 -0.36 27.60
N GLU A 179 -15.76 0.72 28.17
CA GLU A 179 -15.03 1.60 29.09
C GLU A 179 -15.32 1.28 30.56
N GLN A 180 -16.55 0.84 30.88
CA GLN A 180 -16.92 0.46 32.24
C GLN A 180 -16.66 -1.03 32.48
N ASP A 181 -17.13 -1.90 31.58
CA ASP A 181 -17.04 -3.36 31.77
C ASP A 181 -15.75 -3.97 31.18
N GLY A 182 -14.99 -3.20 30.41
CA GLY A 182 -13.69 -3.62 29.85
C GLY A 182 -13.76 -4.74 28.80
N LEU A 183 -14.94 -5.00 28.22
CA LEU A 183 -15.14 -6.12 27.28
C LEU A 183 -14.40 -5.91 25.96
N THR A 184 -14.05 -7.04 25.32
CA THR A 184 -13.47 -7.03 23.97
C THR A 184 -14.55 -6.76 22.91
N TYR A 185 -14.17 -6.19 21.77
CA TYR A 185 -15.13 -5.92 20.68
C TYR A 185 -15.86 -7.17 20.18
N ALA A 186 -15.26 -8.36 20.32
CA ALA A 186 -15.91 -9.61 19.97
C ALA A 186 -17.05 -9.93 20.95
N GLN A 187 -16.80 -9.78 22.26
CA GLN A 187 -17.82 -9.96 23.30
C GLN A 187 -18.94 -8.92 23.19
N ILE A 188 -18.59 -7.65 22.93
CA ILE A 188 -19.57 -6.58 22.71
C ILE A 188 -20.45 -6.90 21.50
N ALA A 189 -19.85 -7.34 20.38
CA ALA A 189 -20.61 -7.74 19.20
C ALA A 189 -21.51 -8.96 19.44
N THR A 190 -21.10 -9.91 20.30
CA THR A 190 -21.96 -11.03 20.68
C THR A 190 -23.17 -10.57 21.50
N GLN A 191 -23.01 -9.57 22.36
CA GLN A 191 -24.11 -8.99 23.13
C GLN A 191 -25.03 -8.11 22.26
N MET A 192 -24.46 -7.39 21.30
CA MET A 192 -25.20 -6.62 20.30
C MET A 192 -25.57 -7.53 19.11
N GLN A 193 -26.60 -8.36 19.27
CA GLN A 193 -27.03 -9.46 18.37
C GLN A 193 -27.04 -9.15 16.85
N GLU A 194 -27.06 -7.90 16.41
CA GLU A 194 -27.06 -7.49 15.00
C GLU A 194 -25.79 -6.74 14.53
N ARG A 195 -24.76 -6.66 15.37
CA ARG A 195 -23.52 -5.91 15.06
C ARG A 195 -22.33 -6.86 14.95
N SER A 196 -21.61 -6.72 13.85
CA SER A 196 -20.34 -7.43 13.68
C SER A 196 -19.24 -6.79 14.54
N THR A 197 -18.26 -7.60 14.99
CA THR A 197 -17.06 -7.14 15.69
C THR A 197 -16.36 -5.97 14.99
N ASN A 198 -16.20 -6.07 13.66
CA ASN A 198 -15.59 -4.99 12.86
C ASN A 198 -16.45 -3.73 12.82
N GLY A 199 -17.78 -3.88 12.86
CA GLY A 199 -18.71 -2.77 12.95
C GLY A 199 -18.56 -2.02 14.28
N VAL A 200 -18.62 -2.74 15.40
CA VAL A 200 -18.50 -2.19 16.75
C VAL A 200 -17.14 -1.50 16.93
N GLN A 201 -16.05 -2.19 16.59
CA GLN A 201 -14.71 -1.63 16.66
C GLN A 201 -14.59 -0.36 15.80
N GLY A 202 -15.10 -0.42 14.56
CA GLY A 202 -15.08 0.71 13.64
C GLY A 202 -15.91 1.90 14.13
N ARG A 203 -17.06 1.65 14.76
CA ARG A 203 -17.93 2.67 15.35
C ARG A 203 -17.25 3.34 16.54
N TYR A 204 -16.76 2.54 17.49
CA TYR A 204 -16.06 3.01 18.67
C TYR A 204 -14.86 3.90 18.31
N TYR A 205 -13.94 3.43 17.48
CA TYR A 205 -12.73 4.20 17.14
C TYR A 205 -12.96 5.46 16.30
N ARG A 206 -14.06 5.53 15.53
CA ARG A 206 -14.30 6.67 14.64
C ARG A 206 -15.20 7.73 15.27
N TYR A 207 -16.10 7.35 16.17
CA TYR A 207 -17.19 8.21 16.61
C TYR A 207 -17.39 8.27 18.13
N LEU A 208 -17.03 7.22 18.89
CA LEU A 208 -17.40 7.12 20.31
C LEU A 208 -16.23 7.28 21.27
N GLN A 209 -15.05 6.81 20.87
CA GLN A 209 -13.84 7.05 21.61
C GLN A 209 -13.60 8.56 21.62
N ASP A 210 -13.70 9.16 22.80
CA ASP A 210 -13.26 10.54 22.98
C ASP A 210 -11.76 10.59 22.69
N ARG A 211 -11.42 11.21 21.56
CA ARG A 211 -10.04 11.43 21.12
C ARG A 211 -9.60 12.86 21.41
N GLY A 212 -10.35 13.59 22.23
CA GLY A 212 -10.34 15.04 22.20
C GLY A 212 -10.92 15.56 20.88
N PRO A 213 -10.74 16.86 20.57
CA PRO A 213 -11.35 17.49 19.40
C PRO A 213 -11.07 16.70 18.12
N ILE A 214 -12.16 16.37 17.42
CA ILE A 214 -12.19 15.66 16.15
C ILE A 214 -11.09 16.25 15.26
N ARG A 215 -10.18 15.40 14.76
CA ARG A 215 -9.24 15.77 13.69
C ARG A 215 -10.04 16.03 12.40
N THR A 216 -10.69 17.17 12.33
CA THR A 216 -11.19 17.71 11.07
C THR A 216 -9.99 17.87 10.16
N LYS A 217 -10.17 17.66 8.85
CA LYS A 217 -9.16 18.03 7.84
C LYS A 217 -9.03 19.57 7.73
N ASP A 218 -9.34 20.30 8.79
CA ASP A 218 -9.12 21.72 8.83
C ASP A 218 -7.63 22.02 8.80
N LYS A 219 -7.35 23.17 8.20
CA LYS A 219 -6.02 23.75 8.01
C LYS A 219 -5.24 23.89 9.33
N SER A 220 -5.87 23.67 10.49
CA SER A 220 -5.29 23.55 11.84
C SER A 220 -4.19 22.47 11.98
N TRP A 221 -4.10 21.47 11.09
CA TRP A 221 -2.97 20.52 11.11
C TRP A 221 -1.65 21.10 10.59
N ARG A 222 -1.70 22.24 9.91
CA ARG A 222 -0.50 22.97 9.52
C ARG A 222 -0.10 23.84 10.69
N TYR A 223 1.14 23.67 11.14
CA TYR A 223 1.79 24.68 11.97
C TYR A 223 1.67 26.01 11.25
N THR A 224 1.08 27.00 11.91
CA THR A 224 1.15 28.39 11.44
C THR A 224 2.61 28.81 11.39
N LYS A 225 2.88 29.91 10.67
CA LYS A 225 4.23 30.48 10.63
C LYS A 225 4.70 30.83 12.05
N ASP A 226 3.80 31.43 12.83
CA ASP A 226 4.06 31.85 14.21
C ASP A 226 4.29 30.64 15.15
N GLU A 227 3.49 29.57 15.03
CA GLU A 227 3.70 28.32 15.79
C GLU A 227 5.07 27.70 15.46
N ALA A 228 5.48 27.72 14.20
CA ALA A 228 6.77 27.20 13.78
C ALA A 228 7.95 28.06 14.29
N GLU A 229 7.80 29.39 14.27
CA GLU A 229 8.81 30.32 14.79
C GLU A 229 8.95 30.24 16.31
N GLN A 230 7.82 30.15 17.03
CA GLN A 230 7.79 29.94 18.48
C GLN A 230 8.45 28.61 18.88
N LEU A 231 8.19 27.52 18.13
CA LEU A 231 8.84 26.23 18.35
C LEU A 231 10.37 26.29 18.14
N ILE A 232 10.82 27.02 17.10
CA ILE A 232 12.25 27.23 16.86
C ILE A 232 12.88 28.06 17.99
N ARG A 233 12.21 29.12 18.43
CA ARG A 233 12.68 30.01 19.50
C ARG A 233 12.84 29.26 20.82
N LEU A 234 11.79 28.59 21.28
CA LEU A 234 11.81 27.84 22.54
C LEU A 234 12.85 26.71 22.54
N ARG A 235 13.14 26.12 21.37
CA ARG A 235 14.20 25.11 21.27
C ARG A 235 15.61 25.72 21.19
N LYS A 236 15.78 26.89 20.60
CA LYS A 236 17.06 27.63 20.61
C LYS A 236 17.43 28.11 22.01
N GLU A 237 16.44 28.50 22.81
CA GLU A 237 16.63 28.84 24.22
C GLU A 237 17.07 27.62 25.06
N GLY A 238 16.87 26.38 24.56
CA GLY A 238 17.58 25.18 25.05
C GLY A 238 17.11 24.61 26.40
N HIS A 239 16.38 25.40 27.20
CA HIS A 239 15.99 25.04 28.57
C HIS A 239 14.73 24.17 28.66
N LEU A 240 13.95 24.06 27.59
CA LEU A 240 12.67 23.34 27.60
C LEU A 240 12.74 22.02 26.82
N SER A 241 12.24 20.96 27.45
CA SER A 241 11.97 19.68 26.81
C SER A 241 10.75 19.77 25.89
N PHE A 242 10.63 18.88 24.90
CA PHE A 242 9.44 18.85 24.04
C PHE A 242 8.13 18.58 24.79
N ALA A 243 8.20 17.97 25.98
CA ALA A 243 7.03 17.78 26.85
C ALA A 243 6.56 19.14 27.41
N GLN A 244 7.48 19.93 27.96
CA GLN A 244 7.18 21.27 28.47
C GLN A 244 6.77 22.23 27.35
N ILE A 245 7.39 22.11 26.17
CA ILE A 245 6.95 22.90 25.00
C ILE A 245 5.53 22.51 24.58
N ALA A 246 5.13 21.23 24.70
CA ALA A 246 3.78 20.81 24.31
C ALA A 246 2.67 21.46 25.17
N GLU A 247 2.95 21.78 26.43
CA GLU A 247 2.02 22.51 27.31
C GLU A 247 1.71 23.92 26.79
N LEU A 248 2.65 24.53 26.07
CA LEU A 248 2.51 25.86 25.46
C LEU A 248 1.83 25.82 24.09
N PHE A 249 1.52 24.63 23.55
CA PHE A 249 0.94 24.45 22.22
C PHE A 249 -0.37 23.64 22.30
N PRO A 250 -1.53 24.30 22.49
CA PRO A 250 -2.81 23.60 22.66
C PRO A 250 -3.11 22.71 21.45
N GLY A 251 -3.40 21.44 21.71
CA GLY A 251 -3.69 20.45 20.67
C GLY A 251 -2.46 19.88 19.94
N ARG A 252 -1.24 20.19 20.38
CA ARG A 252 0.00 19.57 19.89
C ARG A 252 0.61 18.67 20.96
N ASN A 253 1.30 17.62 20.55
CA ASN A 253 2.04 16.75 21.47
C ASN A 253 3.54 16.78 21.19
N ALA A 254 4.35 16.40 22.18
CA ALA A 254 5.81 16.45 22.13
C ALA A 254 6.40 15.78 20.88
N LEU A 255 5.83 14.64 20.48
CA LEU A 255 6.26 13.89 19.30
C LEU A 255 5.99 14.67 17.99
N SER A 256 4.84 15.33 17.90
CA SER A 256 4.49 16.17 16.74
C SER A 256 5.40 17.38 16.60
N LEU A 257 5.79 18.00 17.73
CA LEU A 257 6.72 19.14 17.77
C LEU A 257 8.13 18.73 17.36
N SER A 258 8.65 17.63 17.89
CA SER A 258 9.97 17.09 17.52
C SER A 258 10.06 16.72 16.03
N SER A 259 9.01 16.07 15.50
CA SER A 259 8.91 15.74 14.07
C SER A 259 8.85 16.98 13.18
N LYS A 260 8.10 18.02 13.60
CA LYS A 260 8.02 19.29 12.87
C LYS A 260 9.34 20.03 12.87
N LEU A 261 10.00 20.18 14.03
CA LEU A 261 11.30 20.85 14.12
C LEU A 261 12.35 20.13 13.26
N SER A 262 12.38 18.80 13.31
CA SER A 262 13.29 18.00 12.48
C SER A 262 13.10 18.27 10.98
N LYS A 263 11.85 18.51 10.52
CA LYS A 263 11.56 18.85 9.12
C LYS A 263 11.95 20.29 8.79
N LEU A 264 11.71 21.24 9.70
CA LEU A 264 12.12 22.65 9.53
C LEU A 264 13.64 22.77 9.42
N MET A 265 14.38 22.03 10.23
CA MET A 265 15.85 22.01 10.22
C MET A 265 16.43 21.27 9.00
N LYS A 266 15.73 20.27 8.47
CA LYS A 266 16.12 19.52 7.24
C LYS A 266 15.76 20.24 5.94
N GLY A 267 15.02 21.35 6.00
CA GLY A 267 14.41 22.03 4.85
C GLY A 267 15.11 23.31 4.36
N ARG A 268 16.40 23.51 4.65
CA ARG A 268 17.22 24.52 3.96
C ARG A 268 18.25 23.83 3.07
N LYS A 269 17.87 23.57 1.82
CA LYS A 269 18.73 23.56 0.64
C LYS A 269 18.00 24.30 -0.46
#